data_AF-A0AAJ1R4I3-F1
#
_entry.id   AF-A0AAJ1R4I3-F1
#
_cell.length_a   1.000
_cell.length_b   1.000
_cell.length_c   1.000
_cell.angle_alpha   90.00
_cell.angle_beta   90.00
_cell.angle_gamma   90.00
#
_symmetry.space_group_name_H-M   'P 1'
#
loop_
_entity.id
_entity.type
_entity.pdbx_description
1 polymer ?
#
loop_
_entity_poly.entity_id
_entity_poly.type
_entity_poly.pdbx_seq_one_letter_code
_entity_poly.pdbx_strand_id
1 'polypeptide(L)'
;MNTEDFIRLIEGQTESPSLDFKANSPWDYKKLTKDILAMSNLPDGGHIVIGIEEKDNEFINVGVDQKNIITYKYDEMRDQVSKYAEPMVDFNVYFPEDRNELKYVVIKIFSFKEIPTLCKKTLDGEMRASTLYYRNTNKRPESAAISNVSDLRDLIELAAVRLMQRRKSFGYTIPNIDAEIFDAEIKAFQQTSSYELIKSKGNCEVYITPLQKGNLHSLKRCLEVVEKAQVKASWSLPFIPRTLHEGSLVTAENSYEAFSDLGARKELWRMYLSESFCMINSFVEDWLEGDHLRGAWASKFPSGQYLFYYTSIIHYLTQLYVFIEHLTIEGLYKEGLSISIIFNELKDRRLHLDSENHMPLMKIRTTKTDKITINEEYSRLEILEGGINISSSIILKVLDYFSFYPSKESVLQIQKQFLEKGY
;
A
#
# COMPACT_ATOMS: atom_id res chain seq x y z
N MET A 1 8.14 19.57 6.42
CA MET A 1 8.47 18.64 7.51
C MET A 1 8.22 19.37 8.80
N ASN A 2 7.42 18.82 9.72
CA ASN A 2 7.21 19.42 11.05
C ASN A 2 8.29 18.95 12.04
N THR A 3 8.33 19.55 13.25
CA THR A 3 9.32 19.20 14.28
C THR A 3 9.25 17.74 14.73
N GLU A 4 8.06 17.16 14.84
CA GLU A 4 7.90 15.76 15.27
C GLU A 4 8.42 14.78 14.21
N ASP A 5 8.14 15.02 12.93
CA ASP A 5 8.66 14.24 11.80
C ASP A 5 10.19 14.32 11.75
N PHE A 6 10.74 15.51 11.99
CA PHE A 6 12.19 15.72 12.01
C PHE A 6 12.86 14.98 13.16
N ILE A 7 12.29 15.04 14.37
CA ILE A 7 12.84 14.31 15.53
C ILE A 7 12.83 12.81 15.25
N ARG A 8 11.74 12.25 14.70
CA ARG A 8 11.68 10.82 14.32
C ARG A 8 12.70 10.43 13.26
N LEU A 9 13.07 11.35 12.36
CA LEU A 9 14.07 11.11 11.33
C LEU A 9 15.49 10.93 11.93
N ILE A 10 15.79 11.62 13.03
CA ILE A 10 17.15 11.66 13.61
C ILE A 10 17.29 10.86 14.92
N GLU A 11 16.20 10.61 15.65
CA GLU A 11 16.24 9.98 16.98
C GLU A 11 16.66 8.51 16.91
N GLY A 12 17.78 8.19 17.57
CA GLY A 12 18.35 6.83 17.64
C GLY A 12 18.91 6.31 16.33
N GLN A 13 18.98 7.14 15.28
CA GLN A 13 19.48 6.74 13.96
C GLN A 13 20.98 6.98 13.86
N THR A 14 21.69 6.00 13.28
CA THR A 14 23.03 6.19 12.73
C THR A 14 22.93 6.52 11.24
N GLU A 15 24.03 6.97 10.63
CA GLU A 15 24.08 7.07 9.17
C GLU A 15 23.66 5.75 8.52
N SER A 16 22.80 5.85 7.52
CA SER A 16 22.32 4.73 6.72
C SER A 16 22.44 5.09 5.24
N PRO A 17 22.29 4.13 4.31
CA PRO A 17 22.29 4.45 2.88
C PRO A 17 21.33 5.59 2.51
N SER A 18 20.18 5.70 3.19
CA SER A 18 19.14 6.71 2.95
C SER A 18 19.17 7.91 3.91
N LEU A 19 20.14 8.00 4.84
CA LEU A 19 20.25 9.10 5.81
C LEU A 19 21.72 9.49 6.01
N ASP A 20 22.06 10.72 5.67
CA ASP A 20 23.42 11.26 5.75
C ASP A 20 23.44 12.54 6.59
N PHE A 21 24.43 12.65 7.49
CA PHE A 21 24.58 13.77 8.40
C PHE A 21 25.77 14.64 7.99
N LYS A 22 25.57 15.96 7.99
CA LYS A 22 26.64 16.93 7.74
C LYS A 22 26.62 18.01 8.82
N ALA A 23 27.82 18.44 9.22
CA ALA A 23 27.98 19.56 10.13
C ALA A 23 27.51 20.89 9.51
N ASN A 24 27.41 21.92 10.34
CA ASN A 24 27.06 23.28 9.94
C ASN A 24 27.97 23.78 8.79
N SER A 25 27.40 23.88 7.58
CA SER A 25 28.13 24.26 6.37
C SER A 25 27.22 24.98 5.37
N PRO A 26 27.77 25.90 4.55
CA PRO A 26 27.01 26.51 3.47
C PRO A 26 26.72 25.48 2.36
N TRP A 27 25.69 25.75 1.57
CA TRP A 27 25.41 24.97 0.37
C TRP A 27 26.62 24.96 -0.57
N ASP A 28 27.11 23.75 -0.88
CA ASP A 28 28.17 23.51 -1.85
C ASP A 28 27.74 22.38 -2.79
N TYR A 29 27.23 22.75 -3.96
CA TYR A 29 26.77 21.79 -4.95
C TYR A 29 27.87 20.80 -5.36
N LYS A 30 29.14 21.19 -5.31
CA LYS A 30 30.24 20.30 -5.75
C LYS A 30 30.38 19.09 -4.84
N LYS A 31 30.12 19.27 -3.54
CA LYS A 31 30.20 18.20 -2.54
C LYS A 31 28.91 17.37 -2.48
N LEU A 32 27.76 18.03 -2.54
CA LEU A 32 26.48 17.37 -2.27
C LEU A 32 25.81 16.77 -3.51
N THR A 33 26.18 17.17 -4.73
CA THR A 33 25.52 16.66 -5.94
C THR A 33 25.69 15.14 -6.07
N LYS A 34 26.88 14.60 -5.74
CA LYS A 34 27.13 13.15 -5.80
C LYS A 34 26.20 12.38 -4.86
N ASP A 35 26.00 12.90 -3.64
CA ASP A 35 25.10 12.32 -2.65
C ASP A 35 23.65 12.37 -3.11
N ILE A 36 23.23 13.49 -3.70
CA ILE A 36 21.89 13.65 -4.26
C ILE A 36 21.64 12.67 -5.41
N LEU A 37 22.59 12.53 -6.34
CA LEU A 37 22.49 11.55 -7.43
C LEU A 37 22.39 10.13 -6.87
N ALA A 38 23.28 9.77 -5.94
CA ALA A 38 23.33 8.44 -5.35
C ALA A 38 22.05 8.07 -4.60
N MET A 39 21.54 8.99 -3.77
CA MET A 39 20.29 8.77 -3.03
C MET A 39 19.08 8.73 -3.96
N SER A 40 19.07 9.47 -5.08
CA SER A 40 17.97 9.40 -6.05
C SER A 40 17.81 8.02 -6.69
N ASN A 41 18.84 7.18 -6.63
CA ASN A 41 18.85 5.81 -7.13
C ASN A 41 18.46 4.77 -6.07
N LEU A 42 18.21 5.15 -4.82
CA LEU A 42 17.67 4.26 -3.79
C LEU A 42 16.16 4.12 -3.90
N PRO A 43 15.54 2.98 -3.51
CA PRO A 43 14.09 2.76 -3.61
C PRO A 43 13.24 3.91 -3.05
N ASP A 44 13.53 4.37 -1.85
CA ASP A 44 12.78 5.45 -1.16
C ASP A 44 13.44 6.83 -1.26
N GLY A 45 14.53 6.95 -2.03
CA GLY A 45 15.36 8.13 -2.03
C GLY A 45 16.20 8.24 -0.75
N GLY A 46 16.32 9.44 -0.20
CA GLY A 46 17.07 9.65 1.04
C GLY A 46 16.96 11.06 1.61
N HIS A 47 17.60 11.26 2.75
CA HIS A 47 17.66 12.53 3.45
C HIS A 47 19.11 12.91 3.74
N ILE A 48 19.47 14.15 3.43
CA ILE A 48 20.70 14.77 3.89
C ILE A 48 20.32 15.83 4.92
N VAL A 49 20.82 15.67 6.14
CA VAL A 49 20.53 16.58 7.25
C VAL A 49 21.78 17.38 7.60
N ILE A 50 21.68 18.70 7.48
CA ILE A 50 22.74 19.65 7.85
C ILE A 50 22.47 20.17 9.26
N GLY A 51 23.51 20.21 10.09
CA GLY A 51 23.46 20.64 11.48
C GLY A 51 23.71 19.53 12.50
N ILE A 52 24.21 18.38 12.05
CA ILE A 52 24.61 17.25 12.90
C ILE A 52 26.07 16.94 12.61
N GLU A 53 26.93 17.08 13.61
CA GLU A 53 28.37 16.83 13.51
C GLU A 53 28.71 15.46 14.07
N GLU A 54 29.55 14.70 13.37
CA GLU A 54 30.12 13.44 13.88
C GLU A 54 31.46 13.76 14.56
N LYS A 55 31.55 13.49 15.87
CA LYS A 55 32.78 13.66 16.65
C LYS A 55 32.99 12.47 17.57
N ASP A 56 34.18 11.85 17.50
CA ASP A 56 34.55 10.71 18.34
C ASP A 56 33.55 9.52 18.30
N ASN A 57 32.95 9.26 17.13
CA ASN A 57 31.85 8.30 16.88
C ASN A 57 30.51 8.62 17.57
N GLU A 58 30.32 9.86 18.03
CA GLU A 58 29.03 10.37 18.52
C GLU A 58 28.46 11.43 17.57
N PHE A 59 27.14 11.44 17.41
CA PHE A 59 26.44 12.46 16.64
C PHE A 59 26.01 13.59 17.57
N ILE A 60 26.47 14.81 17.27
CA ILE A 60 26.24 16.01 18.07
C ILE A 60 25.36 16.97 17.26
N ASN A 61 24.24 17.34 17.85
CA ASN A 61 23.33 18.35 17.32
C ASN A 61 23.96 19.75 17.48
N VAL A 62 24.43 20.32 16.37
CA VAL A 62 25.08 21.65 16.34
C VAL A 62 24.20 22.73 15.71
N GLY A 63 23.16 22.33 14.98
CA GLY A 63 22.31 23.23 14.20
C GLY A 63 23.07 23.90 13.04
N VAL A 64 22.40 24.82 12.35
CA VAL A 64 22.95 25.56 11.22
C VAL A 64 22.84 27.05 11.48
N ASP A 65 23.96 27.78 11.34
CA ASP A 65 23.95 29.23 11.51
C ASP A 65 23.09 29.91 10.42
N GLN A 66 22.46 31.03 10.76
CA GLN A 66 21.64 31.81 9.82
C GLN A 66 22.39 32.18 8.53
N LYS A 67 23.70 32.45 8.61
CA LYS A 67 24.56 32.76 7.45
C LYS A 67 24.64 31.60 6.43
N ASN A 68 24.54 30.36 6.91
CA ASN A 68 24.60 29.17 6.08
C ASN A 68 23.20 28.78 5.61
N ILE A 69 22.18 28.90 6.46
CA ILE A 69 20.77 28.65 6.10
C ILE A 69 20.36 29.42 4.84
N ILE A 70 20.72 30.71 4.74
CA ILE A 70 20.34 31.55 3.60
C ILE A 70 20.96 31.11 2.26
N THR A 71 21.95 30.21 2.29
CA THR A 71 22.58 29.66 1.07
C THR A 71 21.79 28.50 0.47
N TYR A 72 20.90 27.86 1.24
CA TYR A 72 20.09 26.72 0.78
C TYR A 72 18.82 27.21 0.09
N LYS A 73 18.94 27.71 -1.14
CA LYS A 73 17.81 28.20 -1.93
C LYS A 73 17.37 27.16 -2.95
N TYR A 74 16.14 26.69 -2.80
CA TYR A 74 15.59 25.58 -3.59
C TYR A 74 15.83 25.72 -5.11
N ASP A 75 15.45 26.85 -5.71
CA ASP A 75 15.56 27.05 -7.15
C ASP A 75 17.03 27.05 -7.62
N GLU A 76 17.92 27.75 -6.91
CA GLU A 76 19.35 27.80 -7.22
C GLU A 76 20.00 26.41 -7.08
N MET A 77 19.64 25.66 -6.03
CA MET A 77 20.11 24.30 -5.81
C MET A 77 19.66 23.38 -6.95
N ARG A 78 18.39 23.45 -7.34
CA ARG A 78 17.82 22.64 -8.42
C ARG A 78 18.50 22.93 -9.76
N ASP A 79 18.73 24.20 -10.08
CA ASP A 79 19.43 24.62 -11.30
C ASP A 79 20.90 24.17 -11.32
N GLN A 80 21.55 24.09 -10.15
CA GLN A 80 22.92 23.61 -10.05
C GLN A 80 23.02 22.10 -10.19
N VAL A 81 22.16 21.34 -9.48
CA VAL A 81 22.15 19.87 -9.52
C VAL A 81 21.71 19.34 -10.88
N SER A 82 20.71 19.96 -11.52
CA SER A 82 20.19 19.53 -12.83
C SER A 82 21.23 19.58 -13.96
N LYS A 83 22.29 20.38 -13.83
CA LYS A 83 23.42 20.39 -14.79
C LYS A 83 24.20 19.08 -14.82
N TYR A 84 24.09 18.27 -13.77
CA TYR A 84 24.81 17.02 -13.57
C TYR A 84 23.91 15.79 -13.57
N ALA A 85 22.59 15.93 -13.67
CA ALA A 85 21.64 14.83 -13.55
C ALA A 85 20.88 14.57 -14.86
N GLU A 86 20.81 13.30 -15.27
CA GLU A 86 19.95 12.86 -16.39
C GLU A 86 19.36 11.46 -16.13
N PRO A 87 18.03 11.32 -15.96
CA PRO A 87 17.00 12.37 -15.86
C PRO A 87 17.21 13.35 -14.68
N MET A 88 16.40 14.41 -14.61
CA MET A 88 16.51 15.36 -13.50
C MET A 88 16.16 14.68 -12.16
N VAL A 89 16.94 14.97 -11.11
CA VAL A 89 16.61 14.56 -9.73
C VAL A 89 15.48 15.45 -9.19
N ASP A 90 14.59 14.82 -8.44
CA ASP A 90 13.52 15.48 -7.70
C ASP A 90 13.90 15.51 -6.20
N PHE A 91 13.83 16.66 -5.56
CA PHE A 91 14.12 16.82 -4.14
C PHE A 91 13.37 18.02 -3.57
N ASN A 92 13.24 18.09 -2.25
CA ASN A 92 12.72 19.24 -1.50
C ASN A 92 13.70 19.65 -0.40
N VAL A 93 13.62 20.91 0.02
CA VAL A 93 14.43 21.45 1.13
C VAL A 93 13.48 21.91 2.25
N TYR A 94 13.77 21.49 3.48
CA TYR A 94 13.02 21.88 4.67
C TYR A 94 13.95 22.50 5.71
N PHE A 95 13.38 23.36 6.55
CA PHE A 95 14.09 24.07 7.62
C PHE A 95 13.44 23.80 8.99
N PRO A 96 13.51 22.57 9.50
CA PRO A 96 12.91 22.25 10.80
C PRO A 96 13.74 22.81 11.96
N GLU A 97 13.09 22.92 13.12
CA GLU A 97 13.69 23.25 14.41
C GLU A 97 13.51 22.07 15.37
N ASP A 98 14.50 21.80 16.21
CA ASP A 98 14.38 20.83 17.30
C ASP A 98 13.74 21.43 18.56
N ARG A 99 13.65 20.64 19.63
CA ARG A 99 13.09 21.07 20.92
C ARG A 99 13.91 22.15 21.63
N ASN A 100 15.17 22.35 21.21
CA ASN A 100 16.10 23.35 21.75
C ASN A 100 16.20 24.59 20.83
N GLU A 101 15.26 24.74 19.87
CA GLU A 101 15.22 25.84 18.90
C GLU A 101 16.44 25.90 17.97
N LEU A 102 17.22 24.81 17.86
CA LEU A 102 18.27 24.71 16.86
C LEU A 102 17.64 24.48 15.49
N LYS A 103 18.09 25.24 14.51
CA LYS A 103 17.63 25.14 13.11
C LYS A 103 18.48 24.14 12.34
N TYR A 104 17.84 23.37 11.47
CA TYR A 104 18.47 22.40 10.59
C TYR A 104 18.10 22.66 9.14
N VAL A 105 18.84 22.06 8.22
CA VAL A 105 18.44 21.97 6.82
C VAL A 105 18.28 20.50 6.47
N VAL A 106 17.11 20.13 5.95
CA VAL A 106 16.84 18.76 5.50
C VAL A 106 16.57 18.78 4.01
N ILE A 107 17.48 18.18 3.25
CA ILE A 107 17.28 17.91 1.83
C ILE A 107 16.66 16.54 1.72
N LYS A 108 15.39 16.45 1.30
CA LYS A 108 14.71 15.20 1.01
C LYS A 108 14.82 14.90 -0.47
N ILE A 109 15.58 13.88 -0.83
CA ILE A 109 15.78 13.41 -2.19
C ILE A 109 14.72 12.34 -2.47
N PHE A 110 13.98 12.51 -3.57
CA PHE A 110 13.05 11.51 -4.04
C PHE A 110 13.74 10.54 -4.99
N SER A 111 13.27 9.30 -4.98
CA SER A 111 13.73 8.29 -5.91
C SER A 111 13.31 8.60 -7.36
N PHE A 112 14.06 8.09 -8.33
CA PHE A 112 13.77 8.29 -9.76
C PHE A 112 12.38 7.76 -10.17
N LYS A 113 11.71 8.39 -11.13
CA LYS A 113 10.32 8.02 -11.46
C LYS A 113 10.18 6.85 -12.45
N GLU A 114 11.18 6.62 -13.29
CA GLU A 114 11.07 5.64 -14.38
C GLU A 114 12.40 4.95 -14.64
N ILE A 115 13.43 5.73 -14.95
CA ILE A 115 14.78 5.23 -15.20
C ILE A 115 15.75 5.83 -14.17
N PRO A 116 16.82 5.11 -13.80
CA PRO A 116 17.81 5.61 -12.86
C PRO A 116 18.44 6.91 -13.33
N THR A 117 18.84 7.74 -12.37
CA THR A 117 19.56 8.97 -12.64
C THR A 117 21.04 8.66 -12.89
N LEU A 118 21.55 9.11 -14.03
CA LEU A 118 22.97 9.10 -14.34
C LEU A 118 23.60 10.48 -14.16
N CYS A 119 24.91 10.49 -13.92
CA CYS A 119 25.68 11.72 -13.96
C CYS A 119 25.87 12.18 -15.41
N LYS A 120 25.33 13.34 -15.78
CA LYS A 120 25.39 13.91 -17.13
C LYS A 120 26.76 14.49 -17.48
N LYS A 121 27.46 15.07 -16.50
CA LYS A 121 28.67 15.86 -16.71
C LYS A 121 29.72 15.55 -15.66
N THR A 122 30.98 15.47 -16.07
CA THR A 122 32.12 15.30 -15.15
C THR A 122 32.28 16.52 -14.26
N LEU A 123 32.52 16.26 -12.97
CA LEU A 123 32.99 17.22 -11.99
C LEU A 123 34.32 16.68 -11.46
N ASP A 124 35.42 17.34 -11.83
CA ASP A 124 36.78 16.83 -11.57
C ASP A 124 36.99 16.48 -10.09
N GLY A 125 37.53 15.28 -9.85
CA GLY A 125 37.78 14.73 -8.52
C GLY A 125 36.57 14.11 -7.84
N GLU A 126 35.34 14.42 -8.25
CA GLU A 126 34.11 14.03 -7.55
C GLU A 126 33.24 13.05 -8.35
N MET A 127 32.93 13.41 -9.61
CA MET A 127 31.98 12.68 -10.45
C MET A 127 32.43 12.57 -11.90
N ARG A 128 32.04 11.50 -12.58
CA ARG A 128 32.32 11.25 -14.00
C ARG A 128 31.02 11.20 -14.79
N ALA A 129 31.02 11.78 -16.00
CA ALA A 129 29.90 11.68 -16.92
C ALA A 129 29.56 10.21 -17.25
N SER A 130 28.29 9.96 -17.58
CA SER A 130 27.70 8.64 -17.88
C SER A 130 27.92 7.60 -16.78
N THR A 131 28.15 8.03 -15.54
CA THR A 131 28.36 7.14 -14.40
C THR A 131 27.12 7.12 -13.53
N LEU A 132 26.72 5.91 -13.14
CA LEU A 132 25.65 5.70 -12.18
C LEU A 132 26.23 5.68 -10.77
N TYR A 133 25.76 6.61 -9.95
CA TYR A 133 26.12 6.69 -8.54
C TYR A 133 25.04 6.04 -7.69
N TYR A 134 25.44 5.32 -6.65
CA TYR A 134 24.56 4.60 -5.74
C TYR A 134 25.13 4.62 -4.32
N ARG A 135 24.29 4.37 -3.32
CA ARG A 135 24.69 4.24 -1.92
C ARG A 135 24.95 2.77 -1.62
N ASN A 136 26.22 2.41 -1.41
CA ASN A 136 26.60 1.02 -1.16
C ASN A 136 25.89 0.48 0.08
N THR A 137 25.24 -0.68 -0.04
CA THR A 137 24.50 -1.37 1.04
C THR A 137 25.36 -2.41 1.78
N ASN A 138 26.47 -2.84 1.17
CA ASN A 138 27.35 -3.91 1.66
C ASN A 138 28.58 -3.41 2.42
N LYS A 139 28.79 -2.09 2.48
CA LYS A 139 29.92 -1.43 3.15
C LYS A 139 29.42 -0.20 3.92
N ARG A 140 30.35 0.60 4.46
CA ARG A 140 30.03 1.92 5.02
C ARG A 140 29.17 2.70 4.00
N PRO A 141 28.06 3.34 4.43
CA PRO A 141 27.19 4.12 3.55
C PRO A 141 27.94 5.24 2.85
N GLU A 142 28.37 5.01 1.61
CA GLU A 142 29.12 5.99 0.82
C GLU A 142 28.50 6.09 -0.57
N SER A 143 28.41 7.32 -1.07
CA SER A 143 28.06 7.60 -2.46
C SER A 143 29.22 7.23 -3.37
N ALA A 144 29.08 6.14 -4.12
CA ALA A 144 30.12 5.62 -4.99
C ALA A 144 29.57 5.30 -6.38
N ALA A 145 30.48 5.21 -7.36
CA ALA A 145 30.12 4.63 -8.65
C ALA A 145 29.70 3.19 -8.43
N ILE A 146 28.59 2.78 -9.05
CA ILE A 146 28.13 1.40 -8.96
C ILE A 146 29.23 0.47 -9.48
N SER A 147 29.61 -0.50 -8.67
CA SER A 147 30.83 -1.31 -8.90
C SER A 147 30.64 -2.78 -8.62
N ASN A 148 29.45 -3.20 -8.17
CA ASN A 148 29.11 -4.60 -7.94
C ASN A 148 27.80 -4.97 -8.62
N VAL A 149 27.66 -6.25 -8.94
CA VAL A 149 26.54 -6.81 -9.70
C VAL A 149 25.25 -6.85 -8.87
N SER A 150 25.34 -6.97 -7.54
CA SER A 150 24.17 -7.03 -6.66
C SER A 150 23.40 -5.71 -6.71
N ASP A 151 24.06 -4.60 -6.39
CA ASP A 151 23.45 -3.27 -6.41
C ASP A 151 22.94 -2.92 -7.82
N LEU A 152 23.68 -3.33 -8.86
CA LEU A 152 23.27 -3.09 -10.25
C LEU A 152 21.99 -3.86 -10.60
N ARG A 153 21.88 -5.11 -10.16
CA ARG A 153 20.70 -5.93 -10.36
C ARG A 153 19.49 -5.33 -9.66
N ASP A 154 19.62 -4.98 -8.38
CA ASP A 154 18.53 -4.40 -7.59
C ASP A 154 18.01 -3.11 -8.23
N LEU A 155 18.93 -2.28 -8.73
CA LEU A 155 18.58 -1.04 -9.43
C LEU A 155 17.88 -1.27 -10.78
N ILE A 156 18.32 -2.27 -11.56
CA ILE A 156 17.68 -2.63 -12.83
C ILE A 156 16.28 -3.19 -12.58
N GLU A 157 16.11 -4.03 -11.55
CA GLU A 157 14.81 -4.57 -11.16
C GLU A 157 13.85 -3.43 -10.75
N LEU A 158 14.32 -2.49 -9.91
CA LEU A 158 13.56 -1.29 -9.55
C LEU A 158 13.17 -0.44 -10.78
N ALA A 159 14.10 -0.25 -11.72
CA ALA A 159 13.85 0.48 -12.96
C ALA A 159 12.80 -0.23 -13.84
N ALA A 160 12.88 -1.56 -13.96
CA ALA A 160 11.91 -2.34 -14.72
C ALA A 160 10.50 -2.20 -14.14
N VAL A 161 10.35 -2.30 -12.81
CA VAL A 161 9.07 -2.12 -12.11
C VAL A 161 8.48 -0.74 -12.38
N ARG A 162 9.27 0.33 -12.19
CA ARG A 162 8.80 1.71 -12.40
C ARG A 162 8.44 1.99 -13.86
N LEU A 163 9.21 1.45 -14.80
CA LEU A 163 8.91 1.54 -16.22
C LEU A 163 7.58 0.84 -16.54
N MET A 164 7.32 -0.34 -15.97
CA MET A 164 6.03 -1.04 -16.14
C MET A 164 4.87 -0.24 -15.55
N GLN A 165 4.99 0.28 -14.32
CA GLN A 165 3.98 1.13 -13.69
C GLN A 165 3.65 2.35 -14.55
N ARG A 166 4.67 3.00 -15.13
CA ARG A 166 4.47 4.15 -16.01
C ARG A 166 3.87 3.77 -17.37
N ARG A 167 4.22 2.63 -17.94
CA ARG A 167 3.58 2.12 -19.16
C ARG A 167 2.10 1.82 -18.92
N LYS A 168 1.77 1.21 -17.79
CA LYS A 168 0.38 0.99 -17.35
C LYS A 168 -0.39 2.30 -17.20
N SER A 169 0.21 3.34 -16.61
CA SER A 169 -0.46 4.65 -16.48
C SER A 169 -0.74 5.34 -17.82
N PHE A 170 -0.03 4.96 -18.89
CA PHE A 170 -0.31 5.38 -20.27
C PHE A 170 -1.24 4.42 -21.04
N GLY A 171 -1.79 3.39 -20.38
CA GLY A 171 -2.73 2.45 -20.98
C GLY A 171 -2.08 1.32 -21.78
N TYR A 172 -0.75 1.16 -21.73
CA TYR A 172 -0.11 -0.03 -22.29
C TYR A 172 -0.40 -1.22 -21.38
N THR A 173 -1.34 -2.05 -21.82
CA THR A 173 -1.67 -3.33 -21.19
C THR A 173 -1.20 -4.46 -22.09
N ILE A 174 -0.65 -5.51 -21.51
CA ILE A 174 -0.41 -6.76 -22.23
C ILE A 174 -1.77 -7.49 -22.22
N PRO A 175 -2.35 -7.82 -23.39
CA PRO A 175 -3.60 -8.56 -23.42
C PRO A 175 -3.42 -9.88 -22.67
N ASN A 176 -4.23 -10.09 -21.63
CA ASN A 176 -4.23 -11.35 -20.91
C ASN A 176 -4.84 -12.41 -21.83
N ILE A 177 -4.02 -13.33 -22.33
CA ILE A 177 -4.42 -14.38 -23.28
C ILE A 177 -5.51 -15.28 -22.66
N ASP A 178 -5.55 -15.36 -21.33
CA ASP A 178 -6.50 -16.16 -20.57
C ASP A 178 -7.74 -15.36 -20.09
N ALA A 179 -7.91 -14.10 -20.54
CA ALA A 179 -9.02 -13.24 -20.10
C ALA A 179 -10.41 -13.90 -20.24
N GLU A 180 -10.65 -14.61 -21.35
CA GLU A 180 -11.92 -15.30 -21.59
C GLU A 180 -12.21 -16.40 -20.55
N ILE A 181 -11.16 -17.06 -20.03
CA ILE A 181 -11.29 -18.09 -18.98
C ILE A 181 -11.74 -17.41 -17.68
N PHE A 182 -11.07 -16.32 -17.30
CA PHE A 182 -11.39 -15.61 -16.07
C PHE A 182 -12.80 -14.99 -16.12
N ASP A 183 -13.20 -14.42 -17.25
CA ASP A 183 -14.55 -13.91 -17.46
C ASP A 183 -15.63 -14.99 -17.34
N ALA A 184 -15.34 -16.20 -17.85
CA ALA A 184 -16.24 -17.34 -17.71
C ALA A 184 -16.35 -17.82 -16.25
N GLU A 185 -15.24 -17.87 -15.52
CA GLU A 185 -15.20 -18.22 -14.09
C GLU A 185 -16.00 -17.22 -13.23
N ILE A 186 -15.88 -15.92 -13.51
CA ILE A 186 -16.66 -14.87 -12.83
C ILE A 186 -18.15 -15.04 -13.12
N LYS A 187 -18.54 -15.26 -14.39
CA LYS A 187 -19.95 -15.48 -14.75
C LYS A 187 -20.52 -16.72 -14.06
N ALA A 188 -19.77 -17.83 -14.02
CA ALA A 188 -20.19 -19.04 -13.34
C ALA A 188 -20.36 -18.84 -11.82
N PHE A 189 -19.56 -17.97 -11.21
CA PHE A 189 -19.69 -17.58 -9.80
C PHE A 189 -20.98 -16.79 -9.54
N GLN A 190 -21.27 -15.83 -10.42
CA GLN A 190 -22.45 -14.95 -10.33
C GLN A 190 -23.79 -15.68 -10.53
N GLN A 191 -23.79 -16.86 -11.16
CA GLN A 191 -25.03 -17.63 -11.44
C GLN A 191 -25.53 -18.48 -10.27
N THR A 192 -24.88 -18.45 -9.11
CA THR A 192 -25.31 -19.26 -7.95
C THR A 192 -26.48 -18.66 -7.21
N SER A 193 -27.32 -19.51 -6.60
CA SER A 193 -28.39 -19.05 -5.71
C SER A 193 -27.85 -18.32 -4.47
N SER A 194 -26.68 -18.73 -3.96
CA SER A 194 -26.01 -18.07 -2.84
C SER A 194 -25.51 -16.66 -3.21
N TYR A 195 -25.03 -16.48 -4.44
CA TYR A 195 -24.67 -15.15 -4.95
C TYR A 195 -25.90 -14.25 -5.02
N GLU A 196 -27.00 -14.71 -5.63
CA GLU A 196 -28.25 -13.95 -5.73
C GLU A 196 -28.82 -13.56 -4.36
N LEU A 197 -28.74 -14.46 -3.37
CA LEU A 197 -29.14 -14.17 -1.99
C LEU A 197 -28.36 -12.97 -1.43
N ILE A 198 -27.03 -12.97 -1.53
CA ILE A 198 -26.19 -11.90 -0.99
C ILE A 198 -26.38 -10.62 -1.81
N LYS A 199 -26.54 -10.75 -3.13
CA LYS A 199 -26.73 -9.65 -4.09
C LYS A 199 -28.03 -8.89 -3.86
N SER A 200 -29.04 -9.51 -3.23
CA SER A 200 -30.34 -8.90 -2.94
C SER A 200 -30.31 -7.67 -2.00
N LYS A 201 -29.19 -7.44 -1.30
CA LYS A 201 -28.97 -6.28 -0.42
C LYS A 201 -27.55 -5.71 -0.64
N GLY A 202 -27.16 -4.71 0.14
CA GLY A 202 -25.80 -4.17 0.12
C GLY A 202 -24.72 -5.23 0.30
N ASN A 203 -23.74 -5.20 -0.60
CA ASN A 203 -22.69 -6.20 -0.71
C ASN A 203 -21.41 -5.60 -1.29
N CYS A 204 -20.30 -6.31 -1.06
CA CYS A 204 -19.03 -6.10 -1.72
C CYS A 204 -18.63 -7.35 -2.51
N GLU A 205 -18.39 -7.19 -3.80
CA GLU A 205 -17.86 -8.23 -4.68
C GLU A 205 -16.36 -8.03 -4.87
N VAL A 206 -15.62 -9.13 -4.93
CA VAL A 206 -14.19 -9.16 -5.14
C VAL A 206 -13.85 -10.22 -6.18
N TYR A 207 -13.14 -9.80 -7.22
CA TYR A 207 -12.64 -10.66 -8.27
C TYR A 207 -11.13 -10.50 -8.36
N ILE A 208 -10.39 -11.55 -8.03
CA ILE A 208 -8.94 -11.61 -8.10
C ILE A 208 -8.61 -12.55 -9.26
N THR A 209 -7.90 -12.02 -10.25
CA THR A 209 -7.52 -12.73 -11.48
C THR A 209 -6.01 -12.67 -11.61
N PRO A 210 -5.31 -13.82 -11.77
CA PRO A 210 -3.87 -13.78 -11.95
C PRO A 210 -3.53 -13.17 -13.32
N LEU A 211 -2.41 -12.47 -13.42
CA LEU A 211 -1.97 -11.85 -14.69
C LEU A 211 -1.57 -12.88 -15.75
N GLN A 212 -1.21 -14.07 -15.30
CA GLN A 212 -1.03 -15.24 -16.12
C GLN A 212 -1.76 -16.39 -15.45
N LYS A 213 -2.49 -17.21 -16.22
CA LYS A 213 -3.18 -18.37 -15.67
C LYS A 213 -2.24 -19.24 -14.83
N GLY A 214 -2.65 -19.41 -13.58
CA GLY A 214 -2.01 -20.29 -12.63
C GLY A 214 -2.27 -21.77 -12.92
N ASN A 215 -1.72 -22.63 -12.06
CA ASN A 215 -1.85 -24.08 -12.25
C ASN A 215 -1.88 -24.81 -10.90
N LEU A 216 -2.95 -24.58 -10.13
CA LEU A 216 -3.21 -25.43 -8.98
C LEU A 216 -3.61 -26.82 -9.49
N HIS A 217 -2.79 -27.81 -9.20
CA HIS A 217 -2.92 -29.15 -9.79
C HIS A 217 -4.08 -30.00 -9.22
N SER A 218 -4.81 -29.53 -8.22
CA SER A 218 -5.94 -30.27 -7.64
C SER A 218 -6.94 -29.36 -6.90
N LEU A 219 -8.21 -29.78 -6.84
CA LEU A 219 -9.25 -29.10 -6.07
C LEU A 219 -8.91 -29.05 -4.57
N LYS A 220 -8.28 -30.10 -4.04
CA LYS A 220 -7.79 -30.11 -2.67
C LYS A 220 -6.81 -28.96 -2.41
N ARG A 221 -5.90 -28.69 -3.36
CA ARG A 221 -4.95 -27.59 -3.24
C ARG A 221 -5.66 -26.23 -3.21
N CYS A 222 -6.75 -26.05 -3.95
CA CYS A 222 -7.57 -24.83 -3.87
C CYS A 222 -8.08 -24.56 -2.45
N LEU A 223 -8.57 -25.58 -1.73
CA LEU A 223 -8.97 -25.42 -0.34
C LEU A 223 -7.76 -25.16 0.58
N GLU A 224 -6.69 -25.96 0.44
CA GLU A 224 -5.49 -25.84 1.28
C GLU A 224 -4.84 -24.46 1.23
N VAL A 225 -4.79 -23.82 0.06
CA VAL A 225 -4.21 -22.47 -0.06
C VAL A 225 -5.08 -21.43 0.64
N VAL A 226 -6.41 -21.55 0.52
CA VAL A 226 -7.35 -20.66 1.22
C VAL A 226 -7.27 -20.85 2.73
N GLU A 227 -7.21 -22.10 3.21
CA GLU A 227 -7.08 -22.40 4.65
C GLU A 227 -5.80 -21.82 5.27
N LYS A 228 -4.69 -21.89 4.54
CA LYS A 228 -3.41 -21.33 4.98
C LYS A 228 -3.36 -19.82 4.89
N ALA A 229 -3.99 -19.24 3.86
CA ALA A 229 -4.01 -17.81 3.66
C ALA A 229 -5.04 -17.07 4.52
N GLN A 230 -6.01 -17.79 5.10
CA GLN A 230 -7.08 -17.23 5.92
C GLN A 230 -6.55 -16.24 6.98
N VAL A 231 -7.11 -15.03 6.98
CA VAL A 231 -6.79 -14.00 7.95
C VAL A 231 -7.68 -14.16 9.16
N LYS A 232 -7.07 -14.54 10.29
CA LYS A 232 -7.75 -14.71 11.57
C LYS A 232 -7.78 -13.38 12.32
N ALA A 233 -8.98 -12.92 12.63
CA ALA A 233 -9.23 -11.73 13.43
C ALA A 233 -10.51 -11.95 14.25
N SER A 234 -11.20 -10.89 14.67
CA SER A 234 -12.54 -11.01 15.30
C SER A 234 -13.56 -11.75 14.43
N TRP A 235 -13.36 -11.74 13.11
CA TRP A 235 -14.01 -12.61 12.13
C TRP A 235 -12.96 -13.10 11.15
N SER A 236 -12.95 -14.38 10.79
CA SER A 236 -11.99 -14.90 9.81
C SER A 236 -12.42 -14.55 8.38
N LEU A 237 -11.47 -14.15 7.54
CA LEU A 237 -11.71 -13.90 6.11
C LEU A 237 -10.65 -14.63 5.24
N PRO A 238 -11.07 -15.35 4.18
CA PRO A 238 -12.44 -15.78 3.94
C PRO A 238 -12.90 -16.78 5.02
N PHE A 239 -14.20 -16.82 5.29
CA PHE A 239 -14.79 -17.74 6.25
C PHE A 239 -14.90 -19.16 5.67
N ILE A 240 -14.47 -20.17 6.42
CA ILE A 240 -14.49 -21.57 5.98
C ILE A 240 -15.45 -22.35 6.88
N PRO A 241 -16.66 -22.70 6.41
CA PRO A 241 -17.62 -23.48 7.18
C PRO A 241 -17.04 -24.83 7.60
N ARG A 242 -17.18 -25.15 8.89
CA ARG A 242 -16.79 -26.43 9.51
C ARG A 242 -18.01 -27.27 9.86
N THR A 243 -19.19 -26.66 9.97
CA THR A 243 -20.46 -27.35 10.26
C THR A 243 -21.54 -26.99 9.26
N LEU A 244 -22.56 -27.86 9.14
CA LEU A 244 -23.74 -27.61 8.29
C LEU A 244 -24.56 -26.38 8.71
N HIS A 245 -24.42 -25.93 9.96
CA HIS A 245 -25.10 -24.72 10.46
C HIS A 245 -24.37 -23.45 10.05
N GLU A 246 -23.06 -23.53 9.78
CA GLU A 246 -22.25 -22.40 9.35
C GLU A 246 -22.38 -22.14 7.85
N GLY A 247 -22.74 -23.18 7.08
CA GLY A 247 -22.97 -23.10 5.65
C GLY A 247 -22.56 -24.37 4.91
N SER A 248 -22.07 -24.22 3.69
CA SER A 248 -21.65 -25.31 2.82
C SER A 248 -20.23 -25.12 2.31
N LEU A 249 -19.51 -26.24 2.19
CA LEU A 249 -18.15 -26.30 1.66
C LEU A 249 -18.09 -27.45 0.65
N VAL A 250 -18.05 -27.12 -0.65
CA VAL A 250 -18.26 -28.08 -1.74
C VAL A 250 -17.23 -27.89 -2.88
N THR A 251 -17.09 -28.92 -3.71
CA THR A 251 -16.35 -28.80 -4.97
C THR A 251 -17.29 -28.35 -6.08
N ALA A 252 -16.77 -27.56 -7.02
CA ALA A 252 -17.46 -27.10 -8.21
C ALA A 252 -16.54 -27.28 -9.44
N GLU A 253 -17.01 -26.91 -10.63
CA GLU A 253 -16.25 -27.07 -11.86
C GLU A 253 -14.93 -26.30 -11.80
N ASN A 254 -13.81 -27.04 -11.77
CA ASN A 254 -12.45 -26.49 -11.64
C ASN A 254 -12.25 -25.57 -10.42
N SER A 255 -13.06 -25.70 -9.36
CA SER A 255 -12.95 -24.84 -8.19
C SER A 255 -13.40 -25.50 -6.89
N TYR A 256 -13.00 -24.88 -5.79
CA TYR A 256 -13.57 -25.12 -4.47
C TYR A 256 -14.45 -23.94 -4.08
N GLU A 257 -15.65 -24.20 -3.55
CA GLU A 257 -16.62 -23.18 -3.16
C GLU A 257 -16.94 -23.31 -1.67
N ALA A 258 -17.05 -22.17 -0.98
CA ALA A 258 -17.74 -22.13 0.28
C ALA A 258 -18.75 -21.00 0.34
N PHE A 259 -19.89 -21.31 0.96
CA PHE A 259 -20.94 -20.38 1.29
C PHE A 259 -21.17 -20.44 2.79
N SER A 260 -21.26 -19.28 3.43
CA SER A 260 -21.61 -19.15 4.84
C SER A 260 -22.80 -18.23 5.03
N ASP A 261 -23.69 -18.62 5.95
CA ASP A 261 -24.85 -17.84 6.37
C ASP A 261 -24.93 -17.83 7.89
N LEU A 262 -24.22 -16.87 8.49
CA LEU A 262 -24.07 -16.72 9.93
C LEU A 262 -24.70 -15.40 10.38
N GLY A 263 -26.05 -15.38 10.34
CA GLY A 263 -26.87 -14.25 10.77
C GLY A 263 -26.67 -13.04 9.86
N ALA A 264 -26.12 -11.96 10.43
CA ALA A 264 -25.81 -10.75 9.68
C ALA A 264 -24.63 -10.90 8.70
N ARG A 265 -23.83 -11.96 8.82
CA ARG A 265 -22.69 -12.23 7.95
C ARG A 265 -23.02 -13.34 6.97
N LYS A 266 -23.13 -12.97 5.70
CA LYS A 266 -23.23 -13.88 4.56
C LYS A 266 -22.05 -13.66 3.64
N GLU A 267 -21.35 -14.75 3.32
CA GLU A 267 -20.14 -14.73 2.50
C GLU A 267 -20.15 -15.94 1.56
N LEU A 268 -19.89 -15.71 0.29
CA LEU A 268 -19.66 -16.76 -0.71
C LEU A 268 -18.30 -16.50 -1.35
N TRP A 269 -17.48 -17.54 -1.49
CA TRP A 269 -16.23 -17.45 -2.24
C TRP A 269 -15.95 -18.73 -3.04
N ARG A 270 -15.14 -18.57 -4.09
CA ARG A 270 -14.59 -19.65 -4.91
C ARG A 270 -13.11 -19.46 -5.17
N MET A 271 -12.37 -20.55 -5.09
CA MET A 271 -10.97 -20.65 -5.50
C MET A 271 -10.85 -21.61 -6.68
N TYR A 272 -10.41 -21.10 -7.83
CA TYR A 272 -10.29 -21.86 -9.08
C TYR A 272 -8.90 -22.48 -9.26
N LEU A 273 -8.80 -23.55 -10.05
CA LEU A 273 -7.53 -24.18 -10.43
C LEU A 273 -6.61 -23.22 -11.22
N SER A 274 -7.22 -22.23 -11.89
CA SER A 274 -6.56 -21.15 -12.63
C SER A 274 -5.86 -20.13 -11.73
N GLU A 275 -5.97 -20.25 -10.41
CA GLU A 275 -5.58 -19.26 -9.39
C GLU A 275 -6.51 -18.03 -9.31
N SER A 276 -7.62 -17.99 -10.03
CA SER A 276 -8.66 -16.99 -9.80
C SER A 276 -9.35 -17.20 -8.45
N PHE A 277 -9.67 -16.10 -7.77
CA PHE A 277 -10.47 -16.10 -6.55
C PHE A 277 -11.65 -15.12 -6.70
N CYS A 278 -12.86 -15.61 -6.50
CA CYS A 278 -14.08 -14.80 -6.53
C CYS A 278 -14.71 -14.80 -5.13
N MET A 279 -15.23 -13.65 -4.69
CA MET A 279 -15.93 -13.54 -3.42
C MET A 279 -17.05 -12.49 -3.51
N ILE A 280 -18.13 -12.73 -2.80
CA ILE A 280 -19.15 -11.73 -2.48
C ILE A 280 -19.44 -11.80 -0.99
N ASN A 281 -19.44 -10.63 -0.34
CA ASN A 281 -19.71 -10.50 1.08
C ASN A 281 -20.83 -9.49 1.31
N SER A 282 -21.70 -9.77 2.26
CA SER A 282 -22.78 -8.87 2.67
C SER A 282 -22.27 -7.69 3.50
N PHE A 283 -22.92 -6.52 3.37
CA PHE A 283 -22.81 -5.48 4.38
C PHE A 283 -23.60 -5.91 5.60
N VAL A 284 -22.91 -6.13 6.72
CA VAL A 284 -23.52 -6.73 7.92
C VAL A 284 -24.72 -5.92 8.43
N GLU A 285 -24.64 -4.61 8.31
CA GLU A 285 -25.65 -3.63 8.68
C GLU A 285 -26.98 -3.83 7.96
N ASP A 286 -26.99 -4.44 6.76
CA ASP A 286 -28.21 -4.69 5.99
C ASP A 286 -28.96 -5.95 6.43
N TRP A 287 -28.33 -6.78 7.25
CA TRP A 287 -28.82 -8.08 7.69
C TRP A 287 -28.97 -8.17 9.22
N LEU A 288 -28.90 -7.03 9.91
CA LEU A 288 -29.14 -6.95 11.35
C LEU A 288 -30.61 -7.18 11.72
N GLU A 289 -31.54 -6.95 10.78
CA GLU A 289 -32.96 -7.28 10.94
C GLU A 289 -33.15 -8.81 10.99
N GLY A 290 -33.11 -9.36 12.21
CA GLY A 290 -33.13 -10.81 12.48
C GLY A 290 -32.05 -11.29 13.46
N ASP A 291 -31.09 -10.43 13.84
CA ASP A 291 -30.07 -10.75 14.84
C ASP A 291 -30.66 -10.65 16.26
N HIS A 292 -31.18 -11.77 16.75
CA HIS A 292 -31.76 -11.88 18.09
C HIS A 292 -30.74 -11.65 19.22
N LEU A 293 -29.43 -11.79 18.96
CA LEU A 293 -28.37 -11.56 19.94
C LEU A 293 -28.09 -10.07 20.14
N ARG A 294 -28.34 -9.23 19.12
CA ARG A 294 -28.07 -7.79 19.13
C ARG A 294 -29.31 -6.90 19.31
N GLY A 295 -30.50 -7.49 19.41
CA GLY A 295 -31.72 -6.88 19.96
C GLY A 295 -31.99 -5.43 19.56
N ALA A 296 -32.10 -4.53 20.55
CA ALA A 296 -32.42 -3.11 20.36
C ALA A 296 -31.28 -2.27 19.74
N TRP A 297 -30.06 -2.81 19.63
CA TRP A 297 -28.97 -2.15 18.92
C TRP A 297 -29.12 -2.33 17.42
N ALA A 298 -29.48 -3.55 16.97
CA ALA A 298 -29.72 -3.88 15.58
C ALA A 298 -30.81 -3.01 14.93
N SER A 299 -31.89 -2.71 15.66
CA SER A 299 -33.00 -1.88 15.17
C SER A 299 -32.63 -0.41 14.86
N LYS A 300 -31.45 0.06 15.29
CA LYS A 300 -30.93 1.41 14.97
C LYS A 300 -30.40 1.52 13.55
N PHE A 301 -30.19 0.39 12.88
CA PHE A 301 -29.56 0.30 11.57
C PHE A 301 -30.50 -0.39 10.58
N PRO A 302 -31.52 0.32 10.07
CA PRO A 302 -32.38 -0.24 9.03
C PRO A 302 -31.56 -0.53 7.77
N SER A 303 -31.95 -1.60 7.08
CA SER A 303 -31.30 -2.03 5.85
C SER A 303 -31.24 -0.91 4.81
N GLY A 304 -30.09 -0.76 4.12
CA GLY A 304 -29.89 0.21 3.04
C GLY A 304 -29.58 1.64 3.49
N GLN A 305 -29.56 1.94 4.80
CA GLN A 305 -29.37 3.32 5.26
C GLN A 305 -27.94 3.69 5.65
N TYR A 306 -27.12 2.70 6.00
CA TYR A 306 -25.79 2.92 6.56
C TYR A 306 -24.73 2.11 5.83
N LEU A 307 -23.49 2.60 5.90
CA LEU A 307 -22.29 1.82 5.61
C LEU A 307 -21.35 1.93 6.82
N PHE A 308 -20.93 0.79 7.37
CA PHE A 308 -20.09 0.72 8.55
C PHE A 308 -18.62 0.99 8.22
N TYR A 309 -18.04 1.97 8.90
CA TYR A 309 -16.67 2.43 8.68
C TYR A 309 -15.63 1.40 9.11
N TYR A 310 -15.78 0.82 10.31
CA TYR A 310 -14.84 -0.18 10.81
C TYR A 310 -15.10 -1.53 10.15
N THR A 311 -16.31 -2.07 10.28
CA THR A 311 -16.59 -3.44 9.84
C THR A 311 -16.58 -3.60 8.33
N SER A 312 -17.29 -2.75 7.58
CA SER A 312 -17.56 -2.96 6.15
C SER A 312 -16.52 -2.32 5.23
N ILE A 313 -15.71 -1.38 5.74
CA ILE A 313 -14.63 -0.73 4.98
C ILE A 313 -13.27 -1.14 5.53
N ILE A 314 -12.87 -0.68 6.72
CA ILE A 314 -11.49 -0.83 7.19
C ILE A 314 -11.13 -2.29 7.44
N HIS A 315 -11.86 -2.98 8.32
CA HIS A 315 -11.55 -4.36 8.68
C HIS A 315 -11.60 -5.26 7.45
N TYR A 316 -12.69 -5.17 6.67
CA TYR A 316 -12.86 -5.97 5.47
C TYR A 316 -11.73 -5.78 4.43
N LEU A 317 -11.42 -4.53 4.03
CA LEU A 317 -10.36 -4.28 3.05
C LEU A 317 -8.98 -4.64 3.59
N THR A 318 -8.74 -4.45 4.89
CA THR A 318 -7.48 -4.87 5.53
C THR A 318 -7.32 -6.38 5.44
N GLN A 319 -8.33 -7.15 5.86
CA GLN A 319 -8.28 -8.59 5.79
C GLN A 319 -8.16 -9.09 4.35
N LEU A 320 -8.86 -8.46 3.40
CA LEU A 320 -8.78 -8.83 1.99
C LEU A 320 -7.35 -8.73 1.44
N TYR A 321 -6.66 -7.61 1.68
CA TYR A 321 -5.30 -7.44 1.17
C TYR A 321 -4.26 -8.26 1.94
N VAL A 322 -4.46 -8.50 3.25
CA VAL A 322 -3.62 -9.46 3.99
C VAL A 322 -3.85 -10.89 3.50
N PHE A 323 -5.08 -11.24 3.14
CA PHE A 323 -5.39 -12.54 2.53
C PHE A 323 -4.69 -12.71 1.17
N ILE A 324 -4.72 -11.68 0.33
CA ILE A 324 -4.01 -11.64 -0.96
C ILE A 324 -2.50 -11.80 -0.77
N GLU A 325 -1.93 -11.11 0.22
CA GLU A 325 -0.53 -11.25 0.61
C GLU A 325 -0.22 -12.70 1.00
N HIS A 326 -1.03 -13.32 1.86
CA HIS A 326 -0.83 -14.70 2.26
C HIS A 326 -0.99 -15.70 1.10
N LEU A 327 -1.94 -15.50 0.18
CA LEU A 327 -2.05 -16.33 -1.03
C LEU A 327 -0.77 -16.24 -1.88
N THR A 328 -0.21 -15.05 -2.01
CA THR A 328 1.04 -14.81 -2.74
C THR A 328 2.24 -15.47 -2.05
N ILE A 329 2.27 -15.46 -0.71
CA ILE A 329 3.26 -16.20 0.09
C ILE A 329 3.12 -17.72 -0.11
N GLU A 330 1.89 -18.23 -0.23
CA GLU A 330 1.61 -19.65 -0.53
C GLU A 330 1.92 -20.07 -1.98
N GLY A 331 2.46 -19.14 -2.79
CA GLY A 331 3.05 -19.41 -4.10
C GLY A 331 2.13 -19.13 -5.28
N LEU A 332 0.98 -18.48 -5.07
CA LEU A 332 0.09 -18.02 -6.13
C LEU A 332 0.56 -16.68 -6.72
N TYR A 333 -0.01 -16.30 -7.87
CA TYR A 333 0.17 -14.98 -8.47
C TYR A 333 1.64 -14.64 -8.78
N LYS A 334 2.36 -15.60 -9.37
CA LYS A 334 3.80 -15.46 -9.66
C LYS A 334 4.15 -14.20 -10.47
N GLU A 335 3.34 -13.91 -11.47
CA GLU A 335 3.46 -12.71 -12.32
C GLU A 335 2.67 -11.50 -11.78
N GLY A 336 1.97 -11.67 -10.65
CA GLY A 336 1.03 -10.69 -10.11
C GLY A 336 -0.43 -11.03 -10.40
N LEU A 337 -1.31 -10.09 -10.05
CA LEU A 337 -2.76 -10.22 -10.18
C LEU A 337 -3.42 -8.89 -10.53
N SER A 338 -4.61 -8.98 -11.10
CA SER A 338 -5.61 -7.92 -11.18
C SER A 338 -6.71 -8.18 -10.15
N ILE A 339 -7.14 -7.13 -9.45
CA ILE A 339 -8.24 -7.18 -8.49
C ILE A 339 -9.31 -6.15 -8.84
N SER A 340 -10.56 -6.59 -8.85
CA SER A 340 -11.75 -5.74 -8.92
C SER A 340 -12.51 -5.83 -7.61
N ILE A 341 -12.74 -4.69 -6.95
CA ILE A 341 -13.54 -4.56 -5.72
C ILE A 341 -14.74 -3.69 -6.02
N ILE A 342 -15.95 -4.20 -5.77
CA ILE A 342 -17.20 -3.55 -6.15
C ILE A 342 -18.12 -3.45 -4.94
N PHE A 343 -18.31 -2.25 -4.42
CA PHE A 343 -19.32 -1.97 -3.39
C PHE A 343 -20.63 -1.58 -4.08
N ASN A 344 -21.72 -2.28 -3.78
CA ASN A 344 -23.03 -2.12 -4.41
C ASN A 344 -24.09 -1.55 -3.46
N GLU A 345 -25.21 -1.07 -4.02
CA GLU A 345 -26.37 -0.54 -3.29
C GLU A 345 -26.02 0.64 -2.37
N LEU A 346 -25.06 1.48 -2.76
CA LEU A 346 -24.52 2.53 -1.90
C LEU A 346 -25.31 3.84 -1.91
N LYS A 347 -26.24 4.02 -2.85
CA LYS A 347 -26.90 5.29 -3.09
C LYS A 347 -27.58 5.81 -1.81
N ASP A 348 -27.25 7.03 -1.43
CA ASP A 348 -27.80 7.73 -0.26
C ASP A 348 -27.49 7.08 1.11
N ARG A 349 -26.59 6.09 1.17
CA ARG A 349 -26.10 5.53 2.44
C ARG A 349 -25.31 6.55 3.25
N ARG A 350 -25.44 6.47 4.57
CA ARG A 350 -24.70 7.26 5.55
C ARG A 350 -23.52 6.47 6.12
N LEU A 351 -22.32 7.04 6.09
CA LEU A 351 -21.17 6.46 6.77
C LEU A 351 -21.41 6.50 8.29
N HIS A 352 -21.21 5.37 8.96
CA HIS A 352 -21.40 5.23 10.40
C HIS A 352 -20.15 4.65 11.08
N LEU A 353 -19.74 5.24 12.19
CA LEU A 353 -18.64 4.75 13.02
C LEU A 353 -19.19 3.70 14.00
N ASP A 354 -19.16 2.43 13.60
CA ASP A 354 -19.78 1.28 14.27
C ASP A 354 -18.99 0.72 15.47
N SER A 355 -18.31 1.60 16.22
CA SER A 355 -17.54 1.21 17.42
C SER A 355 -17.88 2.13 18.60
N GLU A 356 -18.06 1.53 19.78
CA GLU A 356 -18.63 2.18 20.98
C GLU A 356 -17.75 3.29 21.57
N ASN A 357 -16.45 3.33 21.24
CA ASN A 357 -15.46 4.24 21.83
C ASN A 357 -15.05 5.42 20.94
N HIS A 358 -15.74 5.67 19.82
CA HIS A 358 -15.39 6.77 18.93
C HIS A 358 -16.39 7.93 18.98
N MET A 359 -15.85 9.15 18.92
CA MET A 359 -16.67 10.35 18.79
C MET A 359 -17.48 10.27 17.49
N PRO A 360 -18.80 10.53 17.52
CA PRO A 360 -19.62 10.55 16.31
C PRO A 360 -19.08 11.52 15.27
N LEU A 361 -19.37 11.27 14.00
CA LEU A 361 -19.04 12.21 12.93
C LEU A 361 -19.76 13.55 13.18
N MET A 362 -19.00 14.65 13.19
CA MET A 362 -19.54 16.01 13.37
C MET A 362 -20.52 16.42 12.26
N LYS A 363 -20.46 15.76 11.11
CA LYS A 363 -21.37 15.95 9.97
C LYS A 363 -21.73 14.58 9.40
N ILE A 364 -22.99 14.40 9.02
CA ILE A 364 -23.44 13.22 8.28
C ILE A 364 -22.65 13.17 6.96
N ARG A 365 -22.07 12.01 6.66
CA ARG A 365 -21.33 11.74 5.43
C ARG A 365 -22.15 10.78 4.58
N THR A 366 -22.54 11.19 3.38
CA THR A 366 -23.36 10.40 2.46
C THR A 366 -22.68 10.30 1.11
N THR A 367 -22.85 9.17 0.43
CA THR A 367 -22.50 9.05 -0.99
C THR A 367 -23.73 9.19 -1.88
N LYS A 368 -23.54 9.77 -3.08
CA LYS A 368 -24.56 9.83 -4.14
C LYS A 368 -24.37 8.76 -5.20
N THR A 369 -23.25 8.07 -5.15
CA THR A 369 -22.90 6.99 -6.06
C THR A 369 -23.55 5.71 -5.58
N ASP A 370 -24.19 4.99 -6.50
CA ASP A 370 -24.82 3.70 -6.22
C ASP A 370 -23.81 2.55 -6.15
N LYS A 371 -22.73 2.65 -6.93
CA LYS A 371 -21.69 1.63 -7.04
C LYS A 371 -20.29 2.23 -7.05
N ILE A 372 -19.43 1.77 -6.16
CA ILE A 372 -17.99 2.08 -6.21
C ILE A 372 -17.27 0.87 -6.80
N THR A 373 -16.52 1.09 -7.88
CA THR A 373 -15.67 0.06 -8.50
C THR A 373 -14.22 0.50 -8.44
N ILE A 374 -13.37 -0.35 -7.86
CA ILE A 374 -11.94 -0.17 -7.77
C ILE A 374 -11.29 -1.31 -8.54
N ASN A 375 -10.50 -0.98 -9.56
CA ASN A 375 -9.73 -1.94 -10.34
C ASN A 375 -8.26 -1.60 -10.18
N GLU A 376 -7.48 -2.54 -9.68
CA GLU A 376 -6.05 -2.36 -9.45
C GLU A 376 -5.30 -3.58 -9.97
N GLU A 377 -4.05 -3.38 -10.36
CA GLU A 377 -3.17 -4.43 -10.81
C GLU A 377 -1.87 -4.35 -10.02
N TYR A 378 -1.48 -5.46 -9.40
CA TYR A 378 -0.28 -5.55 -8.58
C TYR A 378 0.65 -6.63 -9.11
N SER A 379 1.93 -6.30 -9.22
CA SER A 379 2.99 -7.27 -9.33
C SER A 379 3.13 -8.07 -8.03
N ARG A 380 3.78 -9.23 -8.12
CA ARG A 380 4.10 -10.04 -6.95
C ARG A 380 4.91 -9.27 -5.90
N LEU A 381 5.85 -8.42 -6.32
CA LEU A 381 6.70 -7.66 -5.39
C LEU A 381 5.89 -6.61 -4.63
N GLU A 382 5.02 -5.87 -5.32
CA GLU A 382 4.15 -4.87 -4.67
C GLU A 382 3.27 -5.50 -3.60
N ILE A 383 2.71 -6.70 -3.85
CA ILE A 383 1.90 -7.42 -2.85
C ILE A 383 2.75 -7.78 -1.61
N LEU A 384 3.98 -8.25 -1.82
CA LEU A 384 4.89 -8.68 -0.76
C LEU A 384 5.52 -7.50 0.02
N GLU A 385 5.41 -6.27 -0.47
CA GLU A 385 5.76 -5.05 0.30
C GLU A 385 4.73 -4.73 1.41
N GLY A 386 3.59 -5.44 1.42
CA GLY A 386 2.69 -5.53 2.57
C GLY A 386 1.24 -5.12 2.27
N GLY A 387 0.30 -6.02 2.57
CA GLY A 387 -1.13 -5.86 2.33
C GLY A 387 -1.76 -4.70 3.14
N ILE A 388 -1.21 -4.36 4.30
CA ILE A 388 -1.66 -3.22 5.11
C ILE A 388 -1.41 -1.90 4.38
N ASN A 389 -0.23 -1.73 3.76
CA ASN A 389 0.11 -0.50 3.06
C ASN A 389 -0.78 -0.31 1.82
N ILE A 390 -1.02 -1.38 1.08
CA ILE A 390 -1.91 -1.36 -0.08
C ILE A 390 -3.34 -1.02 0.35
N SER A 391 -3.91 -1.78 1.30
CA SER A 391 -5.28 -1.57 1.77
C SER A 391 -5.52 -0.18 2.34
N SER A 392 -4.53 0.44 3.02
CA SER A 392 -4.67 1.82 3.52
C SER A 392 -5.00 2.82 2.39
N SER A 393 -4.38 2.65 1.22
CA SER A 393 -4.60 3.52 0.07
C SER A 393 -5.99 3.27 -0.56
N ILE A 394 -6.44 2.02 -0.58
CA ILE A 394 -7.76 1.63 -1.09
C ILE A 394 -8.89 2.09 -0.17
N ILE A 395 -8.69 1.98 1.14
CA ILE A 395 -9.63 2.49 2.15
C ILE A 395 -9.84 3.99 1.94
N LEU A 396 -8.76 4.77 1.80
CA LEU A 396 -8.88 6.21 1.55
C LEU A 396 -9.65 6.51 0.25
N LYS A 397 -9.39 5.78 -0.84
CA LYS A 397 -10.15 5.90 -2.10
C LYS A 397 -11.65 5.65 -1.91
N VAL A 398 -12.05 4.67 -1.09
CA VAL A 398 -13.47 4.41 -0.80
C VAL A 398 -14.08 5.56 0.01
N LEU A 399 -13.36 6.07 1.00
CA LEU A 399 -13.87 7.13 1.90
C LEU A 399 -14.02 8.49 1.22
N ASP A 400 -13.26 8.74 0.14
CA ASP A 400 -13.41 9.93 -0.70
C ASP A 400 -14.84 10.06 -1.27
N TYR A 401 -15.50 8.94 -1.62
CA TYR A 401 -16.90 8.95 -2.07
C TYR A 401 -17.90 9.43 -1.00
N PHE A 402 -17.52 9.36 0.27
CA PHE A 402 -18.29 9.87 1.40
C PHE A 402 -17.81 11.27 1.84
N SER A 403 -16.86 11.87 1.12
CA SER A 403 -16.20 13.13 1.51
C SER A 403 -15.63 13.06 2.92
N PHE A 404 -15.05 11.92 3.30
CA PHE A 404 -14.44 11.68 4.59
C PHE A 404 -12.94 11.39 4.42
N TYR A 405 -12.11 12.26 5.01
CA TYR A 405 -10.67 12.31 4.73
C TYR A 405 -9.86 12.08 6.03
N PRO A 406 -9.84 10.88 6.61
CA PRO A 406 -8.95 10.58 7.73
C PRO A 406 -7.49 10.59 7.26
N SER A 407 -6.54 10.81 8.18
CA SER A 407 -5.13 10.69 7.83
C SER A 407 -4.74 9.23 7.57
N LYS A 408 -3.75 9.01 6.70
CA LYS A 408 -3.23 7.67 6.43
C LYS A 408 -2.71 7.01 7.70
N GLU A 409 -2.05 7.77 8.57
CA GLU A 409 -1.53 7.30 9.85
C GLU A 409 -2.64 6.80 10.77
N SER A 410 -3.79 7.50 10.80
CA SER A 410 -4.94 7.09 11.61
C SER A 410 -5.54 5.78 11.10
N VAL A 411 -5.69 5.65 9.77
CA VAL A 411 -6.15 4.39 9.15
C VAL A 411 -5.19 3.26 9.49
N LEU A 412 -3.89 3.44 9.27
CA LEU A 412 -2.86 2.43 9.58
C LEU A 412 -2.88 1.99 11.05
N GLN A 413 -3.09 2.93 11.98
CA GLN A 413 -3.19 2.60 13.41
C GLN A 413 -4.41 1.71 13.70
N ILE A 414 -5.57 2.00 13.11
CA ILE A 414 -6.78 1.19 13.26
C ILE A 414 -6.54 -0.21 12.68
N GLN A 415 -5.92 -0.31 11.49
CA GLN A 415 -5.62 -1.58 10.85
C GLN A 415 -4.70 -2.46 11.71
N LYS A 416 -3.63 -1.88 12.27
CA LYS A 416 -2.71 -2.60 13.17
C LYS A 416 -3.42 -3.09 14.43
N GLN A 417 -4.18 -2.22 15.10
CA GLN A 417 -4.95 -2.59 16.29
C GLN A 417 -5.97 -3.70 16.01
N PHE A 418 -6.60 -3.67 14.83
CA PHE A 418 -7.56 -4.68 14.42
C PHE A 418 -6.89 -6.06 14.26
N LEU A 419 -5.72 -6.12 13.61
CA LEU A 419 -4.98 -7.36 13.41
C LEU A 419 -4.36 -7.90 14.72
N GLU A 420 -3.89 -7.02 15.61
CA GLU A 420 -3.34 -7.40 16.92
C GLU A 420 -4.39 -8.05 17.84
N LYS A 421 -5.65 -7.58 17.79
CA LYS A 421 -6.76 -8.17 18.56
C LYS A 421 -7.19 -9.55 18.07
N GLY A 422 -6.65 -10.02 16.94
CA GLY A 422 -6.91 -11.33 16.35
C GLY A 422 -6.02 -12.47 16.86
N TYR A 423 -5.01 -12.16 17.70
CA TYR A 423 -4.05 -13.11 18.25
C TYR A 423 -4.30 -13.44 19.72
#